data_AF-A0A399GA37-F1
#
_entry.id   AF-A0A399GA37-F1
#
_cell.length_a   1.000
_cell.length_b   1.000
_cell.length_c   1.000
_cell.angle_alpha   90.00
_cell.angle_beta   90.00
_cell.angle_gamma   90.00
#
_symmetry.space_group_name_H-M   'P 1'
#
loop_
_entity.id
_entity.type
_entity.pdbx_description
1 polymer ?
#
loop_
_entity_poly.entity_id
_entity_poly.type
_entity_poly.pdbx_seq_one_letter_code
_entity_poly.pdbx_strand_id
1 'polypeptide(L)'
;MAPTDPPGRHGDPDLYERLADQWWQPRGVFAMLHWLAASRAALVPPAPRPGAVLVDLGCGAGLLAPHLADRGYRHVGVDLSPSALRQADEHGVRGVLGDVLAVPLADGCADVVAAGEILEHVTDLPRAVAEACRLLRPGGLLVLDTLAATALCRWVAIEAAERLPGLAPRGVHDPALLVDRTLLVNECARFGVRMALRGIRPSVIDLLAWAFRRRDTVRMVPVATTAVLFQGLGRKEG
;
A
#
# COMPACT_ATOMS: atom_id res chain seq x y z
N MET A 1 -13.84 6.17 -29.78
CA MET A 1 -12.71 5.24 -29.89
C MET A 1 -11.69 5.71 -28.87
N ALA A 2 -11.56 5.03 -27.72
CA ALA A 2 -10.60 5.44 -26.71
C ALA A 2 -9.18 5.32 -27.29
N PRO A 3 -8.26 6.26 -27.02
CA PRO A 3 -6.89 6.15 -27.51
C PRO A 3 -6.26 4.89 -26.93
N THR A 4 -5.70 4.04 -27.78
CA THR A 4 -4.83 2.95 -27.33
C THR A 4 -3.49 3.55 -26.97
N ASP A 5 -3.24 3.74 -25.67
CA ASP A 5 -1.92 4.11 -25.18
C ASP A 5 -0.87 3.07 -25.64
N PRO A 6 0.36 3.51 -25.98
CA PRO A 6 1.47 2.59 -26.20
C PRO A 6 1.68 1.76 -24.92
N PRO A 7 2.16 0.50 -25.03
CA PRO A 7 2.40 -0.32 -23.85
C PRO A 7 3.40 0.40 -22.94
N GLY A 8 2.91 0.88 -21.79
CA GLY A 8 3.74 1.52 -20.77
C GLY A 8 4.82 0.56 -20.29
N ARG A 9 5.99 1.10 -19.94
CA ARG A 9 7.04 0.34 -19.27
C ARG A 9 6.49 -0.12 -17.91
N HIS A 10 6.61 -1.42 -17.60
CA HIS A 10 6.11 -1.95 -16.33
C HIS A 10 6.69 -1.15 -15.16
N GLY A 11 5.83 -0.73 -14.22
CA GLY A 11 6.24 0.04 -13.04
C GLY A 11 6.62 1.51 -13.30
N ASP A 12 6.18 2.12 -14.40
CA ASP A 12 6.36 3.56 -14.67
C ASP A 12 5.69 4.43 -13.58
N PRO A 13 6.45 5.18 -12.75
CA PRO A 13 5.89 6.05 -11.71
C PRO A 13 4.96 7.13 -12.28
N ASP A 14 5.18 7.57 -13.53
CA ASP A 14 4.36 8.61 -14.16
C ASP A 14 2.94 8.12 -14.49
N LEU A 15 2.70 6.80 -14.44
CA LEU A 15 1.35 6.23 -14.61
C LEU A 15 0.36 6.78 -13.56
N TYR A 16 0.82 6.94 -12.32
CA TYR A 16 -0.03 7.43 -11.24
C TYR A 16 -0.39 8.92 -11.40
N GLU A 17 0.52 9.72 -11.97
CA GLU A 17 0.25 11.11 -12.32
C GLU A 17 -0.77 11.20 -13.47
N ARG A 18 -0.68 10.31 -14.47
CA ARG A 18 -1.64 10.26 -15.59
C ARG A 18 -3.04 9.81 -15.18
N LEU A 19 -3.14 8.95 -14.16
CA LEU A 19 -4.40 8.41 -13.64
C LEU A 19 -4.90 9.16 -12.40
N ALA A 20 -4.45 10.41 -12.19
CA ALA A 20 -4.76 11.17 -10.99
C ALA A 20 -6.27 11.32 -10.74
N ASP A 21 -7.10 11.40 -11.79
CA ASP A 21 -8.56 11.51 -11.72
C ASP A 21 -9.26 10.22 -11.26
N GLN A 22 -8.53 9.10 -11.21
CA GLN A 22 -9.08 7.79 -10.89
C GLN A 22 -8.99 7.43 -9.40
N TRP A 23 -8.13 8.11 -8.63
CA TRP A 23 -7.84 7.77 -7.23
C TRP A 23 -9.09 7.57 -6.38
N TRP A 24 -10.04 8.49 -6.48
CA TRP A 24 -11.25 8.50 -5.66
C TRP A 24 -12.49 7.95 -6.38
N GLN A 25 -12.32 7.29 -7.54
CA GLN A 25 -13.44 6.62 -8.22
C GLN A 25 -13.70 5.25 -7.58
N PRO A 26 -14.85 5.02 -6.91
CA PRO A 26 -15.08 3.78 -6.14
C PRO A 26 -15.07 2.50 -6.98
N ARG A 27 -15.24 2.65 -8.29
CA ARG A 27 -15.27 1.57 -9.28
C ARG A 27 -14.27 1.79 -10.42
N GLY A 28 -13.33 2.72 -10.23
CA GLY A 28 -12.26 3.02 -11.16
C GLY A 28 -11.11 2.03 -11.03
N VAL A 29 -10.00 2.33 -11.73
CA VAL A 29 -8.84 1.45 -11.81
C VAL A 29 -8.15 1.19 -10.45
N PHE A 30 -8.35 2.06 -9.47
CA PHE A 30 -7.80 1.93 -8.11
C PHE A 30 -8.80 1.37 -7.09
N ALA A 31 -9.94 0.81 -7.51
CA ALA A 31 -10.97 0.31 -6.59
C ALA A 31 -10.43 -0.68 -5.53
N MET A 32 -9.48 -1.54 -5.89
CA MET A 32 -8.88 -2.48 -4.95
C MET A 32 -8.03 -1.79 -3.87
N LEU A 33 -7.39 -0.66 -4.18
CA LEU A 33 -6.60 0.11 -3.22
C LEU A 33 -7.48 0.66 -2.08
N HIS A 34 -8.75 0.99 -2.35
CA HIS A 34 -9.72 1.38 -1.31
C HIS A 34 -9.98 0.22 -0.34
N TRP A 35 -10.13 -1.00 -0.86
CA TRP A 35 -10.41 -2.19 -0.05
C TRP A 35 -9.21 -2.57 0.82
N LEU A 36 -8.01 -2.44 0.25
CA LEU A 36 -6.75 -2.64 0.94
C LEU A 36 -6.49 -1.59 2.01
N ALA A 37 -6.73 -0.30 1.72
CA ALA A 37 -6.63 0.78 2.69
C ALA A 37 -7.53 0.52 3.92
N ALA A 38 -8.77 0.10 3.70
CA ALA A 38 -9.67 -0.30 4.79
C ALA A 38 -9.13 -1.50 5.59
N SER A 39 -8.59 -2.53 4.91
CA SER A 39 -7.99 -3.70 5.56
C SER A 39 -6.75 -3.34 6.39
N ARG A 40 -5.87 -2.50 5.86
CA ARG A 40 -4.66 -2.00 6.52
C ARG A 40 -5.00 -1.17 7.76
N ALA A 41 -5.97 -0.27 7.65
CA ALA A 41 -6.42 0.57 8.76
C ALA A 41 -6.93 -0.26 9.96
N ALA A 42 -7.45 -1.46 9.73
CA ALA A 42 -7.86 -2.37 10.82
C ALA A 42 -6.69 -2.88 11.67
N LEU A 43 -5.45 -2.80 11.18
CA LEU A 43 -4.24 -3.20 11.90
C LEU A 43 -3.65 -2.06 12.76
N VAL A 44 -4.07 -0.82 12.52
CA VAL A 44 -3.58 0.36 13.21
C VAL A 44 -4.39 0.55 14.51
N PRO A 45 -3.80 0.58 15.71
CA PRO A 45 -4.55 0.87 16.94
C PRO A 45 -4.94 2.35 17.01
N PRO A 46 -5.79 2.79 17.96
CA PRO A 46 -5.92 4.21 18.27
C PRO A 46 -4.58 4.83 18.69
N ALA A 47 -4.39 6.12 18.41
CA ALA A 47 -3.20 6.87 18.78
C ALA A 47 -2.94 6.74 20.30
N PRO A 48 -1.69 6.42 20.70
CA PRO A 48 -1.36 6.24 22.10
C PRO A 48 -1.36 7.56 22.89
N ARG A 49 -1.33 8.70 22.19
CA ARG A 49 -1.28 10.04 22.76
C ARG A 49 -1.72 11.09 21.72
N PRO A 50 -2.21 12.26 22.16
CA PRO A 50 -2.42 13.39 21.26
C PRO A 50 -1.14 13.73 20.48
N GLY A 51 -1.30 13.96 19.18
CA GLY A 51 -0.18 14.31 18.30
C GLY A 51 0.74 13.13 17.94
N ALA A 52 0.36 11.88 18.22
CA ALA A 52 1.03 10.72 17.65
C ALA A 52 1.04 10.81 16.12
N VAL A 53 2.13 10.39 15.50
CA VAL A 53 2.35 10.52 14.05
C VAL A 53 2.21 9.18 13.37
N LEU A 54 1.45 9.15 12.28
CA LEU A 54 1.45 8.07 11.30
C LEU A 54 2.09 8.58 10.01
N VAL A 55 3.10 7.86 9.52
CA VAL A 55 3.71 8.10 8.20
C VAL A 55 3.22 7.03 7.23
N ASP A 56 2.59 7.45 6.13
CA ASP A 56 2.11 6.58 5.05
C ASP A 56 3.05 6.70 3.84
N LEU A 57 3.80 5.64 3.56
CA LEU A 57 4.78 5.55 2.48
C LEU A 57 4.09 5.09 1.19
N GLY A 58 4.21 5.87 0.12
CA GLY A 58 3.41 5.66 -1.10
C GLY A 58 1.94 5.96 -0.84
N CYS A 59 1.64 7.09 -0.17
CA CYS A 59 0.28 7.37 0.29
C CYS A 59 -0.73 7.61 -0.85
N GLY A 60 -0.25 7.84 -2.07
CA GLY A 60 -1.07 8.22 -3.20
C GLY A 60 -1.95 9.43 -2.87
N ALA A 61 -3.22 9.35 -3.25
CA ALA A 61 -4.21 10.38 -2.96
C ALA A 61 -4.85 10.29 -1.56
N GLY A 62 -4.23 9.57 -0.61
CA GLY A 62 -4.64 9.53 0.79
C GLY A 62 -5.80 8.57 1.09
N LEU A 63 -5.92 7.45 0.35
CA LEU A 63 -7.01 6.48 0.52
C LEU A 63 -7.11 5.86 1.92
N LEU A 64 -6.01 5.86 2.67
CA LEU A 64 -5.98 5.37 4.05
C LEU A 64 -6.66 6.33 5.04
N ALA A 65 -6.71 7.63 4.74
CA ALA A 65 -7.08 8.68 5.69
C ALA A 65 -8.51 8.56 6.23
N PRO A 66 -9.57 8.29 5.41
CA PRO A 66 -10.93 8.17 5.92
C PRO A 66 -11.09 7.04 6.95
N HIS A 67 -10.28 5.99 6.83
CA HIS A 67 -10.32 4.84 7.74
C HIS A 67 -9.55 5.04 9.06
N LEU A 68 -8.82 6.16 9.16
CA LEU A 68 -8.02 6.53 10.32
C LEU A 68 -8.52 7.82 11.00
N ALA A 69 -9.56 8.47 10.48
CA ALA A 69 -10.06 9.76 10.99
C ALA A 69 -10.29 9.73 12.51
N ASP A 70 -10.90 8.66 13.03
CA ASP A 70 -11.20 8.50 14.45
C ASP A 70 -10.05 7.91 15.28
N ARG A 71 -8.87 7.71 14.68
CA ARG A 71 -7.71 7.10 15.35
C ARG A 71 -6.78 8.13 15.97
N GLY A 72 -6.99 9.43 15.75
CA GLY A 72 -6.28 10.50 16.46
C GLY A 72 -4.81 10.72 16.07
N TYR A 73 -4.37 10.19 14.93
CA TYR A 73 -3.02 10.41 14.41
C TYR A 73 -2.93 11.72 13.62
N ARG A 74 -1.75 12.35 13.68
CA ARG A 74 -1.30 13.29 12.64
C ARG A 74 -0.83 12.44 11.46
N HIS A 75 -1.57 12.49 10.36
CA HIS A 75 -1.30 11.70 9.17
C HIS A 75 -0.35 12.47 8.24
N VAL A 76 0.84 11.91 8.02
CA VAL A 76 1.83 12.42 7.07
C VAL A 76 1.96 11.42 5.93
N GLY A 77 1.79 11.88 4.68
CA GLY A 77 1.89 11.02 3.50
C GLY A 77 3.13 11.37 2.69
N VAL A 78 3.90 10.36 2.26
CA VAL A 78 5.08 10.50 1.41
C VAL A 78 4.79 9.85 0.08
N ASP A 79 4.91 10.60 -1.02
CA ASP A 79 4.69 10.09 -2.37
C ASP A 79 5.53 10.84 -3.41
N LEU A 80 5.73 10.22 -4.58
CA LEU A 80 6.42 10.81 -5.72
C LEU A 80 5.50 11.68 -6.59
N SER A 81 4.17 11.48 -6.53
CA SER A 81 3.19 12.17 -7.36
C SER A 81 2.70 13.47 -6.72
N PRO A 82 3.02 14.65 -7.29
CA PRO A 82 2.50 15.92 -6.79
C PRO A 82 0.98 16.04 -6.91
N SER A 83 0.36 15.45 -7.94
CA SER A 83 -1.10 15.47 -8.08
C SER A 83 -1.81 14.62 -7.03
N ALA A 84 -1.28 13.45 -6.70
CA ALA A 84 -1.82 12.60 -5.66
C ALA A 84 -1.71 13.29 -4.29
N LEU A 85 -0.55 13.91 -3.98
CA LEU A 85 -0.36 14.65 -2.73
C LEU A 85 -1.32 15.83 -2.57
N ARG A 86 -1.67 16.54 -3.66
CA ARG A 86 -2.70 17.59 -3.60
C ARG A 86 -4.07 17.04 -3.18
N GLN A 87 -4.46 15.89 -3.73
CA GLN A 87 -5.71 15.23 -3.35
C GLN A 87 -5.66 14.64 -1.94
N ALA A 88 -4.49 14.15 -1.51
CA ALA A 88 -4.30 13.63 -0.16
C ALA A 88 -4.51 14.72 0.91
N ASP A 89 -4.06 15.95 0.64
CA ASP A 89 -4.26 17.12 1.52
C ASP A 89 -5.75 17.42 1.74
N GLU A 90 -6.58 17.31 0.70
CA GLU A 90 -8.04 17.45 0.79
C GLU A 90 -8.69 16.43 1.75
N HIS A 91 -8.01 15.30 1.99
CA HIS A 91 -8.46 14.22 2.87
C HIS A 91 -7.74 14.22 4.23
N GLY A 92 -7.06 15.32 4.58
CA GLY A 92 -6.40 15.51 5.88
C GLY A 92 -5.04 14.82 6.02
N VAL A 93 -4.40 14.46 4.90
CA VAL A 93 -3.03 13.92 4.87
C VAL A 93 -2.05 15.05 4.59
N ARG A 94 -1.12 15.29 5.52
CA ARG A 94 -0.04 16.26 5.27
C ARG A 94 0.96 15.66 4.29
N GLY A 95 0.87 16.07 3.02
CA GLY A 95 1.70 15.56 1.94
C GLY A 95 3.16 16.01 2.02
N VAL A 96 4.06 15.10 1.66
CA VAL A 96 5.51 15.31 1.54
C VAL A 96 5.97 14.67 0.23
N LEU A 97 6.46 15.49 -0.71
CA LEU A 97 7.06 14.99 -1.95
C LEU A 97 8.38 14.30 -1.63
N GLY A 98 8.49 12.99 -1.89
CA GLY A 98 9.68 12.23 -1.54
C GLY A 98 9.69 10.80 -2.06
N ASP A 99 10.88 10.25 -2.20
CA ASP A 99 11.13 8.85 -2.54
C ASP A 99 11.16 8.01 -1.25
N VAL A 100 10.47 6.87 -1.25
CA VAL A 100 10.47 5.91 -0.14
C VAL A 100 11.84 5.28 0.10
N LEU A 101 12.77 5.40 -0.86
CA LEU A 101 14.18 5.01 -0.71
C LEU A 101 15.03 6.08 -0.01
N ALA A 102 14.53 7.30 0.17
CA ALA A 102 15.21 8.40 0.83
C ALA A 102 14.19 9.40 1.40
N VAL A 103 13.47 8.98 2.43
CA VAL A 103 12.33 9.71 2.98
C VAL A 103 12.83 10.97 3.70
N PRO A 104 12.37 12.18 3.32
CA PRO A 104 12.84 13.45 3.88
C PRO A 104 12.19 13.77 5.24
N LEU A 105 12.20 12.79 6.16
CA LEU A 105 11.67 12.88 7.51
C LEU A 105 12.72 12.40 8.51
N ALA A 106 12.65 12.93 9.74
CA ALA A 106 13.60 12.60 10.79
C ALA A 106 13.45 11.15 11.28
N ASP A 107 14.56 10.57 11.76
CA ASP A 107 14.58 9.26 12.40
C ASP A 107 13.66 9.24 13.63
N GLY A 108 12.98 8.12 13.85
CA GLY A 108 12.16 7.92 15.03
C GLY A 108 10.97 8.89 15.16
N CYS A 109 10.54 9.54 14.08
CA CYS A 109 9.46 10.51 14.11
C CYS A 109 8.05 9.88 14.18
N ALA A 110 7.91 8.60 13.85
CA ALA A 110 6.63 7.95 13.63
C ALA A 110 6.25 6.98 14.77
N ASP A 111 5.01 7.09 15.25
CA ASP A 111 4.39 6.09 16.12
C ASP A 111 3.92 4.88 15.30
N VAL A 112 3.50 5.11 14.04
CA VAL A 112 3.12 4.09 13.06
C VAL A 112 3.73 4.45 11.70
N VAL A 113 4.26 3.46 11.00
CA VAL A 113 4.59 3.55 9.57
C VAL A 113 3.67 2.59 8.83
N ALA A 114 2.96 3.10 7.83
CA ALA A 114 2.18 2.34 6.89
C ALA A 114 2.92 2.31 5.54
N ALA A 115 2.93 1.16 4.87
CA ALA A 115 3.46 1.01 3.51
C ALA A 115 2.53 0.09 2.71
N GLY A 116 1.79 0.66 1.76
CA GLY A 116 0.71 -0.06 1.11
C GLY A 116 0.80 -0.13 -0.39
N GLU A 117 0.90 -1.35 -0.91
CA GLU A 117 1.02 -1.59 -2.35
C GLU A 117 2.11 -0.70 -2.98
N ILE A 118 3.22 -0.50 -2.25
CA ILE A 118 4.36 0.34 -2.65
C ILE A 118 5.66 -0.46 -2.75
N LEU A 119 5.82 -1.53 -1.96
CA LEU A 119 7.06 -2.31 -1.91
C LEU A 119 7.29 -3.13 -3.18
N GLU A 120 6.22 -3.44 -3.92
CA GLU A 120 6.26 -4.07 -5.24
C GLU A 120 6.57 -3.09 -6.38
N HIS A 121 6.82 -1.82 -6.08
CA HIS A 121 7.19 -0.80 -7.05
C HIS A 121 8.60 -0.23 -6.83
N VAL A 122 9.30 -0.63 -5.77
CA VAL A 122 10.66 -0.14 -5.47
C VAL A 122 11.72 -1.04 -6.08
N THR A 123 12.78 -0.42 -6.63
CA THR A 123 13.93 -1.15 -7.20
C THR A 123 14.92 -1.65 -6.13
N ASP A 124 14.84 -1.12 -4.91
CA ASP A 124 15.72 -1.46 -3.79
C ASP A 124 14.88 -1.70 -2.53
N LEU A 125 14.30 -2.91 -2.44
CA LEU A 125 13.48 -3.33 -1.31
C LEU A 125 14.20 -3.21 0.03
N PRO A 126 15.46 -3.69 0.21
CA PRO A 126 16.19 -3.51 1.47
C PRO A 126 16.27 -2.06 1.92
N ARG A 127 16.52 -1.12 1.00
CA ARG A 127 16.58 0.31 1.32
C ARG A 127 15.22 0.89 1.70
N ALA A 128 14.15 0.53 1.01
CA ALA A 128 12.79 0.94 1.40
C ALA A 128 12.41 0.43 2.80
N VAL A 129 12.76 -0.82 3.11
CA VAL A 129 12.55 -1.41 4.44
C VAL A 129 13.38 -0.69 5.51
N ALA A 130 14.63 -0.36 5.21
CA ALA A 130 15.49 0.40 6.10
C ALA A 130 14.89 1.78 6.44
N GLU A 131 14.38 2.49 5.44
CA GLU A 131 13.70 3.79 5.63
C GLU A 131 12.43 3.64 6.49
N ALA A 132 11.56 2.68 6.17
CA ALA A 132 10.37 2.40 6.97
C ALA A 132 10.72 2.13 8.44
N CYS A 133 11.77 1.35 8.70
CA CYS A 133 12.22 1.03 10.04
C CYS A 133 12.93 2.22 10.74
N ARG A 134 13.67 3.05 9.99
CA ARG A 134 14.35 4.26 10.51
C ARG A 134 13.35 5.27 11.05
N LEU A 135 12.24 5.48 10.34
CA LEU A 135 11.19 6.42 10.73
C LEU A 135 10.47 6.02 12.02
N LEU A 136 10.41 4.73 12.33
CA LEU A 136 9.78 4.24 13.56
C LEU A 136 10.57 4.63 14.79
N ARG A 137 9.87 5.23 15.76
CA ARG A 137 10.36 5.35 17.13
C ARG A 137 10.48 3.96 17.78
N PRO A 138 11.28 3.79 18.85
CA PRO A 138 11.27 2.57 19.65
C PRO A 138 9.84 2.22 20.12
N GLY A 139 9.41 0.96 19.95
CA GLY A 139 8.03 0.50 20.20
C GLY A 139 7.00 0.87 19.13
N GLY A 140 7.41 1.60 18.07
CA GLY A 140 6.57 1.97 16.93
C GLY A 140 6.09 0.76 16.12
N LEU A 141 5.00 0.95 15.37
CA LEU A 141 4.34 -0.10 14.60
C LEU A 141 4.57 0.05 13.09
N LEU A 142 5.05 -0.99 12.43
CA LEU A 142 5.02 -1.14 10.98
C LEU A 142 3.77 -1.93 10.56
N VAL A 143 2.97 -1.37 9.66
CA VAL A 143 1.89 -2.07 8.96
C VAL A 143 2.13 -2.01 7.46
N LEU A 144 1.95 -3.12 6.76
CA LEU A 144 2.10 -3.15 5.30
C LEU A 144 1.15 -4.14 4.63
N ASP A 145 0.93 -3.97 3.33
CA ASP A 145 0.49 -5.02 2.42
C ASP A 145 1.13 -4.85 1.05
N THR A 146 1.35 -6.00 0.40
CA THR A 146 2.06 -6.09 -0.87
C THR A 146 1.88 -7.46 -1.53
N LEU A 147 2.29 -7.58 -2.78
CA LEU A 147 2.31 -8.80 -3.59
C LEU A 147 3.60 -9.63 -3.41
N ALA A 148 3.44 -10.93 -3.19
CA ALA A 148 4.56 -11.83 -2.94
C ALA A 148 5.26 -12.34 -4.21
N ALA A 149 6.58 -12.52 -4.13
CA ALA A 149 7.42 -13.13 -5.16
C ALA A 149 7.20 -14.65 -5.28
N THR A 150 6.04 -15.07 -5.78
CA THR A 150 5.75 -16.49 -6.07
C THR A 150 5.28 -16.68 -7.50
N ALA A 151 5.45 -17.90 -8.02
CA ALA A 151 4.89 -18.28 -9.32
C ALA A 151 3.36 -18.10 -9.37
N LEU A 152 2.66 -18.39 -8.26
CA LEU A 152 1.22 -18.19 -8.16
C LEU A 152 0.85 -16.70 -8.26
N CYS A 153 1.57 -15.82 -7.57
CA CYS A 153 1.31 -14.38 -7.63
C CYS A 153 1.57 -13.81 -9.02
N ARG A 154 2.70 -14.18 -9.65
CA ARG A 154 3.02 -13.81 -11.04
C ARG A 154 1.86 -14.20 -11.97
N TRP A 155 1.31 -15.39 -11.80
CA TRP A 155 0.17 -15.84 -12.60
C TRP A 155 -1.14 -15.08 -12.27
N VAL A 156 -1.47 -14.86 -10.99
CA VAL A 156 -2.72 -14.20 -10.60
C VAL A 156 -2.71 -12.70 -10.90
N ALA A 157 -1.68 -11.98 -10.44
CA ALA A 157 -1.63 -10.52 -10.46
C ALA A 157 -1.25 -9.95 -11.83
N ILE A 158 -0.52 -10.71 -12.65
CA ILE A 158 0.04 -10.22 -13.92
C ILE A 158 -0.65 -10.93 -15.09
N GLU A 159 -0.68 -12.27 -15.10
CA GLU A 159 -1.26 -13.01 -16.23
C GLU A 159 -2.80 -13.08 -16.22
N ALA A 160 -3.44 -13.25 -15.06
CA ALA A 160 -4.90 -13.43 -14.97
C ALA A 160 -5.65 -12.09 -14.83
N ALA A 161 -5.17 -11.17 -13.99
CA ALA A 161 -5.84 -9.88 -13.76
C ALA A 161 -5.76 -8.93 -14.96
N GLU A 162 -4.64 -8.88 -15.69
CA GLU A 162 -4.49 -8.02 -16.89
C GLU A 162 -5.27 -8.53 -18.11
N ARG A 163 -5.66 -9.81 -18.12
CA ARG A 163 -6.45 -10.43 -19.19
C ARG A 163 -7.96 -10.28 -18.99
N LEU A 164 -8.41 -9.89 -17.80
CA LEU A 164 -9.83 -9.68 -17.49
C LEU A 164 -10.18 -8.18 -17.57
N PRO A 165 -11.08 -7.78 -18.48
CA PRO A 165 -11.47 -6.37 -18.60
C PRO A 165 -12.00 -5.79 -17.28
N GLY A 166 -11.38 -4.70 -16.80
CA GLY A 166 -11.86 -3.91 -15.65
C GLY A 166 -11.34 -4.33 -14.27
N LEU A 167 -10.40 -5.27 -14.18
CA LEU A 167 -9.80 -5.70 -12.89
C LEU A 167 -8.48 -5.00 -12.57
N ALA A 168 -7.61 -4.79 -13.56
CA ALA A 168 -6.36 -4.03 -13.41
C ALA A 168 -5.95 -3.38 -14.75
N PRO A 169 -5.36 -2.17 -14.76
CA PRO A 169 -4.68 -1.65 -15.93
C PRO A 169 -3.51 -2.56 -16.33
N ARG A 170 -3.24 -2.68 -17.64
CA ARG A 170 -2.08 -3.43 -18.14
C ARG A 170 -0.78 -2.71 -17.75
N GLY A 171 0.24 -3.45 -17.33
CA GLY A 171 1.58 -2.93 -17.09
C GLY A 171 1.81 -2.33 -15.70
N VAL A 172 0.85 -2.45 -14.78
CA VAL A 172 0.98 -1.86 -13.43
C VAL A 172 2.01 -2.60 -12.58
N HIS A 173 2.10 -3.92 -12.73
CA HIS A 173 3.00 -4.74 -11.94
C HIS A 173 4.19 -5.22 -12.79
N ASP A 174 5.40 -4.99 -12.31
CA ASP A 174 6.61 -5.66 -12.82
C ASP A 174 6.81 -6.97 -12.05
N PRO A 175 6.78 -8.15 -12.70
CA PRO A 175 7.06 -9.42 -12.05
C PRO A 175 8.40 -9.46 -11.30
N ALA A 176 9.39 -8.66 -11.71
CA ALA A 176 10.71 -8.60 -11.07
C ALA A 176 10.67 -7.93 -9.69
N LEU A 177 9.67 -7.09 -9.42
CA LEU A 177 9.57 -6.29 -8.20
C LEU A 177 8.66 -6.92 -7.15
N LEU A 178 8.05 -8.08 -7.43
CA LEU A 178 7.30 -8.82 -6.42
C LEU A 178 8.18 -9.09 -5.19
N VAL A 179 7.58 -9.04 -4.00
CA VAL A 179 8.31 -9.00 -2.74
C VAL A 179 8.67 -10.39 -2.24
N ASP A 180 9.97 -10.66 -2.09
CA ASP A 180 10.45 -11.83 -1.36
C ASP A 180 10.15 -11.68 0.13
N ARG A 181 9.26 -12.55 0.63
CA ARG A 181 8.80 -12.51 2.03
C ARG A 181 9.90 -12.79 3.03
N THR A 182 10.83 -13.68 2.71
CA THR A 182 11.94 -14.03 3.60
C THR A 182 12.91 -12.86 3.69
N LEU A 183 13.23 -12.25 2.54
CA LEU A 183 14.05 -11.03 2.50
C LEU A 183 13.39 -9.90 3.30
N LEU A 184 12.10 -9.63 3.08
CA LEU A 184 11.34 -8.62 3.82
C LEU A 184 11.42 -8.83 5.33
N VAL A 185 11.14 -10.04 5.81
CA VAL A 185 11.17 -10.36 7.25
C VAL A 185 12.59 -10.21 7.81
N ASN A 186 13.60 -10.68 7.08
CA ASN A 186 14.99 -10.59 7.51
C ASN A 186 15.47 -9.15 7.58
N GLU A 187 15.19 -8.34 6.57
CA GLU A 187 15.57 -6.92 6.56
C GLU A 187 14.86 -6.15 7.68
N CYS A 188 13.57 -6.35 7.91
CA CYS A 188 12.88 -5.77 9.07
C CYS A 188 13.53 -6.20 10.39
N ALA A 189 13.88 -7.49 10.55
CA ALA A 189 14.51 -8.00 11.76
C ALA A 189 15.90 -7.40 12.01
N ARG A 190 16.68 -7.10 10.96
CA ARG A 190 17.99 -6.41 11.06
C ARG A 190 17.86 -5.01 11.68
N PHE A 191 16.70 -4.37 11.54
CA PHE A 191 16.39 -3.07 12.17
C PHE A 191 15.52 -3.19 13.43
N GLY A 192 15.46 -4.40 14.03
CA GLY A 192 14.73 -4.64 15.27
C GLY A 192 13.21 -4.70 15.12
N VAL A 193 12.69 -4.92 13.91
CA VAL A 193 11.25 -5.06 13.67
C VAL A 193 10.91 -6.52 13.37
N ARG A 194 10.31 -7.21 14.34
CA ARG A 194 9.84 -8.60 14.13
C ARG A 194 8.48 -8.58 13.44
N MET A 195 8.45 -9.10 12.21
CA MET A 195 7.25 -9.13 11.38
C MET A 195 6.46 -10.42 11.55
N ALA A 196 5.14 -10.30 11.68
CA ALA A 196 4.17 -11.36 11.46
C ALA A 196 3.46 -11.12 10.12
N LEU A 197 3.42 -12.14 9.26
CA LEU A 197 2.78 -12.07 7.96
C LEU A 197 1.46 -12.86 7.94
N ARG A 198 0.45 -12.33 7.25
CA ARG A 198 -0.84 -13.00 7.06
C ARG A 198 -1.37 -12.77 5.66
N GLY A 199 -1.79 -13.83 4.99
CA GLY A 199 -2.42 -13.72 3.68
C GLY A 199 -3.77 -13.03 3.75
N ILE A 200 -4.12 -12.30 2.70
CA ILE A 200 -5.46 -11.73 2.51
C ILE A 200 -5.91 -11.91 1.06
N ARG A 201 -7.22 -11.85 0.84
CA ARG A 201 -7.81 -11.82 -0.50
C ARG A 201 -9.14 -11.07 -0.49
N PRO A 202 -9.66 -10.64 -1.65
CA PRO A 202 -11.03 -10.18 -1.75
C PRO A 202 -12.03 -11.26 -1.33
N SER A 203 -13.08 -10.87 -0.61
CA SER A 203 -14.24 -11.71 -0.30
C SER A 203 -14.97 -12.08 -1.59
N VAL A 204 -15.10 -13.37 -1.90
CA VAL A 204 -15.74 -13.83 -3.15
C VAL A 204 -17.20 -13.36 -3.24
N ILE A 205 -17.94 -13.43 -2.13
CA ILE A 205 -19.35 -13.01 -2.09
C ILE A 205 -19.46 -11.50 -2.33
N ASP A 206 -18.59 -10.71 -1.70
CA ASP A 206 -18.62 -9.25 -1.88
C ASP A 206 -18.12 -8.86 -3.28
N LEU A 207 -17.14 -9.57 -3.83
CA LEU A 207 -16.64 -9.35 -5.18
C LEU A 207 -17.72 -9.63 -6.23
N LEU A 208 -18.50 -10.71 -6.06
CA LEU A 208 -19.66 -10.97 -6.92
C LEU A 208 -20.73 -9.89 -6.75
N ALA A 209 -21.07 -9.51 -5.52
CA ALA A 209 -22.02 -8.44 -5.27
C ALA A 209 -21.56 -7.11 -5.87
N TRP A 210 -20.27 -6.80 -5.76
CA TRP A 210 -19.65 -5.65 -6.40
C TRP A 210 -19.76 -5.77 -7.92
N ALA A 211 -19.35 -6.88 -8.54
CA ALA A 211 -19.45 -7.06 -9.99
C ALA A 211 -20.87 -6.85 -10.54
N PHE A 212 -21.90 -7.25 -9.79
CA PHE A 212 -23.31 -7.03 -10.11
C PHE A 212 -23.88 -5.67 -9.62
N ARG A 213 -23.03 -4.73 -9.22
CA ARG A 213 -23.37 -3.38 -8.71
C ARG A 213 -24.34 -3.38 -7.53
N ARG A 214 -24.31 -4.42 -6.70
CA ARG A 214 -25.09 -4.54 -5.46
C ARG A 214 -24.33 -4.05 -4.22
N ARG A 215 -23.03 -3.79 -4.35
CA ARG A 215 -22.14 -3.20 -3.33
C ARG A 215 -21.10 -2.32 -3.99
N ASP A 216 -20.65 -1.30 -3.28
CA ASP A 216 -19.62 -0.37 -3.74
C ASP A 216 -18.20 -0.73 -3.26
N THR A 217 -18.10 -1.59 -2.25
CA THR A 217 -16.81 -2.04 -1.71
C THR A 217 -16.76 -3.56 -1.56
N VAL A 218 -15.55 -4.12 -1.56
CA VAL A 218 -15.28 -5.53 -1.32
C VAL A 218 -14.41 -5.65 -0.08
N ARG A 219 -14.81 -6.51 0.86
CA ARG A 219 -14.00 -6.72 2.06
C ARG A 219 -12.79 -7.59 1.73
N MET A 220 -11.64 -7.23 2.25
CA MET A 220 -10.49 -8.12 2.31
C MET A 220 -10.65 -9.09 3.48
N VAL A 221 -10.47 -10.38 3.22
CA VAL A 221 -10.61 -11.44 4.21
C VAL A 221 -9.31 -12.22 4.35
N PRO A 222 -8.95 -12.64 5.56
CA PRO A 222 -7.71 -13.35 5.79
C PRO A 222 -7.72 -14.76 5.20
N VAL A 223 -6.54 -15.23 4.80
CA VAL A 223 -6.28 -16.61 4.36
C VAL A 223 -4.97 -17.13 4.96
N ALA A 224 -4.83 -18.45 5.01
CA ALA A 224 -3.64 -19.09 5.60
C ALA A 224 -2.37 -18.89 4.77
N THR A 225 -2.50 -18.68 3.46
CA THR A 225 -1.37 -18.57 2.54
C THR A 225 -0.97 -17.13 2.28
N THR A 226 0.32 -16.81 2.39
CA THR A 226 0.91 -15.52 1.99
C THR A 226 1.42 -15.54 0.54
N ALA A 227 0.98 -16.52 -0.27
CA ALA A 227 1.52 -16.77 -1.60
C ALA A 227 1.21 -15.68 -2.64
N VAL A 228 0.15 -14.90 -2.46
CA VAL A 228 -0.28 -13.87 -3.42
C VAL A 228 -0.22 -12.49 -2.77
N LEU A 229 -1.28 -12.08 -2.11
CA LEU A 229 -1.39 -10.82 -1.39
C LEU A 229 -1.32 -11.09 0.11
N PHE A 230 -0.52 -10.33 0.83
CA PHE A 230 -0.36 -10.51 2.27
C PHE A 230 -0.19 -9.17 2.97
N GLN A 231 -0.57 -9.14 4.25
CA GLN A 231 -0.27 -8.05 5.16
C GLN A 231 0.89 -8.43 6.08
N GLY A 232 1.66 -7.43 6.51
CA GLY A 232 2.69 -7.54 7.53
C GLY A 232 2.39 -6.61 8.70
N LEU A 233 2.68 -7.08 9.91
CA LEU A 233 2.58 -6.32 11.14
C LEU A 233 3.84 -6.56 11.97
N GLY A 234 4.53 -5.51 12.39
CA GLY A 234 5.71 -5.66 13.25
C GLY A 234 5.91 -4.46 14.16
N ARG A 235 6.47 -4.70 15.35
CA ARG A 235 6.84 -3.62 16.28
C ARG A 235 8.36 -3.51 16.35
N LYS A 236 8.85 -2.27 16.37
CA LYS A 236 10.26 -1.98 16.59
C LYS A 236 10.60 -2.21 18.05
N GLU A 237 11.67 -2.96 18.29
CA GLU A 237 12.21 -3.19 19.61
C GLU A 237 12.67 -1.86 20.27
N GLY A 238 12.66 -1.86 21.60
CA GLY A 238 12.95 -0.71 22.45
C GLY A 238 14.43 -0.37 22.51
#